data_AF-A0A9X4MDC6-F1
#
_entry.id   AF-A0A9X4MDC6-F1
#
_cell.length_a   1.000
_cell.length_b   1.000
_cell.length_c   1.000
_cell.angle_alpha   90.00
_cell.angle_beta   90.00
_cell.angle_gamma   90.00
#
_symmetry.space_group_name_H-M   'P 1'
#
loop_
_entity.id
_entity.type
_entity.pdbx_description
1 polymer ?
#
loop_
_entity_poly.entity_id
_entity_poly.type
_entity_poly.pdbx_seq_one_letter_code
_entity_poly.pdbx_strand_id
1 'polypeptide(L)'
;MFPKLLYRHFYRHFYRYSVFLAIATLWKVTAFSHFVAGANAQTFEPPVNNPAPTTTIGGGRRGSDGQCLKDLKDLDLHQKDFKARSSVEHQITPLLPPNQFGLTISSNPQFFAYIPKTNAIAVEFTLENPQGKGIARKRIDLTTTPSVVNVQFDRLSLEIGKDYKWLVSLVCETGDPEDRFAEGLIRRIQPEPSLLAKLDKASAIDQVYIYAKFGIWYEAIANLANLRLSQPNNAELRNNWLNLLTSSNLAPLANIPLKN
;
A
#
# COMPACT_ATOMS: atom_id res chain seq x y z
N MET A 1 37.18 96.36 -50.15
CA MET A 1 36.34 95.49 -51.00
C MET A 1 35.67 94.47 -50.08
N PHE A 2 34.43 94.73 -49.67
CA PHE A 2 33.55 93.75 -48.99
C PHE A 2 33.15 92.66 -50.01
N PRO A 3 32.73 91.42 -49.64
CA PRO A 3 31.70 91.22 -48.61
C PRO A 3 31.64 89.92 -47.78
N LYS A 4 30.74 90.01 -46.77
CA LYS A 4 29.80 89.02 -46.19
C LYS A 4 30.34 87.89 -45.28
N LEU A 5 30.18 88.04 -43.96
CA LEU A 5 29.01 87.69 -43.11
C LEU A 5 29.08 86.21 -42.65
N LEU A 6 29.64 85.96 -41.46
CA LEU A 6 28.92 85.80 -40.17
C LEU A 6 28.30 84.40 -39.99
N TYR A 7 28.97 83.55 -39.22
CA TYR A 7 28.32 82.45 -38.52
C TYR A 7 28.79 82.45 -37.07
N ARG A 8 27.99 83.09 -36.20
CA ARG A 8 28.22 83.17 -34.76
C ARG A 8 26.90 82.82 -34.05
N HIS A 9 26.95 81.72 -33.30
CA HIS A 9 26.19 81.40 -32.07
C HIS A 9 24.64 81.28 -32.07
N PHE A 10 24.21 80.45 -31.10
CA PHE A 10 22.85 80.25 -30.53
C PHE A 10 21.94 79.34 -31.38
N TYR A 11 21.25 78.30 -30.88
CA TYR A 11 20.33 78.17 -29.74
C TYR A 11 20.16 76.64 -29.49
N ARG A 12 20.39 76.04 -28.31
CA ARG A 12 19.56 76.03 -27.08
C ARG A 12 18.07 75.68 -27.31
N HIS A 13 17.75 74.41 -27.03
CA HIS A 13 16.48 73.84 -26.53
C HIS A 13 15.12 74.29 -27.11
N PHE A 14 14.54 73.47 -27.99
CA PHE A 14 13.09 73.26 -28.18
C PHE A 14 12.95 71.89 -28.88
N TYR A 15 12.55 70.80 -28.24
CA TYR A 15 11.17 70.27 -28.18
C TYR A 15 11.28 68.93 -27.39
N ARG A 16 10.82 68.78 -26.14
CA ARG A 16 9.45 68.48 -25.68
C ARG A 16 8.71 67.38 -26.47
N TYR A 17 8.66 66.19 -25.84
CA TYR A 17 7.63 65.14 -25.86
C TYR A 17 7.13 64.57 -27.19
N SER A 18 7.42 63.28 -27.42
CA SER A 18 6.69 62.24 -28.20
C SER A 18 7.74 61.15 -28.48
N VAL A 19 7.73 59.90 -28.01
CA VAL A 19 6.69 58.89 -27.85
C VAL A 19 7.27 57.81 -26.92
N PHE A 20 6.48 57.35 -25.95
CA PHE A 20 6.75 56.12 -25.19
C PHE A 20 6.68 54.91 -26.13
N LEU A 21 7.70 54.04 -26.19
CA LEU A 21 7.52 52.67 -26.66
C LEU A 21 8.57 51.70 -26.07
N ALA A 22 8.06 50.63 -25.45
CA ALA A 22 8.67 49.32 -25.16
C ALA A 22 9.84 49.27 -24.14
N ILE A 23 9.57 49.16 -22.84
CA ILE A 23 9.32 47.92 -22.06
C ILE A 23 10.57 47.02 -21.90
N ALA A 24 11.14 47.14 -20.70
CA ALA A 24 11.92 46.18 -19.92
C ALA A 24 12.15 44.76 -20.50
N THR A 25 13.39 44.44 -20.86
CA THR A 25 13.88 43.06 -20.87
C THR A 25 14.48 42.73 -19.51
N LEU A 26 13.60 42.62 -18.51
CA LEU A 26 13.92 41.99 -17.23
C LEU A 26 13.75 40.46 -17.36
N TRP A 27 14.78 39.74 -16.92
CA TRP A 27 14.76 38.36 -16.46
C TRP A 27 13.68 37.42 -17.02
N LYS A 28 14.08 36.59 -17.98
CA LYS A 28 13.61 35.20 -18.02
C LYS A 28 14.78 34.27 -17.74
N VAL A 29 15.33 34.38 -16.53
CA VAL A 29 15.82 33.17 -15.87
C VAL A 29 14.56 32.43 -15.48
N THR A 30 14.05 31.58 -16.38
CA THR A 30 13.18 30.50 -15.95
C THR A 30 14.05 29.64 -15.07
N ALA A 31 14.02 29.93 -13.76
CA ALA A 31 14.26 28.91 -12.78
C ALA A 31 13.22 27.84 -13.09
N PHE A 32 13.63 26.85 -13.89
CA PHE A 32 13.03 25.54 -13.83
C PHE A 32 13.23 25.15 -12.38
N SER A 33 12.21 25.39 -11.56
CA SER A 33 12.04 24.65 -10.34
C SER A 33 12.00 23.20 -10.79
N HIS A 34 13.16 22.55 -10.79
CA HIS A 34 13.20 21.12 -10.64
C HIS A 34 12.54 20.89 -9.29
N PHE A 35 11.22 20.68 -9.34
CA PHE A 35 10.54 19.93 -8.31
C PHE A 35 11.22 18.57 -8.34
N VAL A 36 12.28 18.43 -7.56
CA VAL A 36 12.68 17.13 -7.06
C VAL A 36 11.49 16.73 -6.22
N ALA A 37 10.53 16.02 -6.84
CA ALA A 37 9.60 15.21 -6.11
C ALA A 37 10.50 14.32 -5.25
N GLY A 38 10.60 14.64 -3.95
CA GLY A 38 11.34 13.81 -3.02
C GLY A 38 10.81 12.41 -3.21
N ALA A 39 11.70 11.46 -3.51
CA ALA A 39 11.34 10.07 -3.65
C ALA A 39 10.81 9.60 -2.29
N ASN A 40 9.50 9.74 -2.08
CA ASN A 40 8.83 9.31 -0.87
C ASN A 40 8.76 7.78 -0.92
N ALA A 41 9.77 7.14 -0.35
CA ALA A 41 9.77 5.70 -0.19
C ALA A 41 8.52 5.30 0.61
N GLN A 42 7.76 4.34 0.08
CA GLN A 42 6.59 3.81 0.77
C GLN A 42 7.06 2.96 1.94
N THR A 43 7.23 3.56 3.11
CA THR A 43 7.61 2.88 4.35
C THR A 43 6.48 3.01 5.35
N PHE A 44 6.08 1.90 5.98
CA PHE A 44 5.05 1.88 7.01
C PHE A 44 5.60 2.38 8.36
N GLU A 45 4.84 3.25 9.01
CA GLU A 45 5.10 3.66 10.40
C GLU A 45 3.98 3.13 11.31
N PRO A 46 4.30 2.40 12.39
CA PRO A 46 3.31 1.96 13.35
C PRO A 46 2.54 3.14 13.95
N PRO A 47 1.24 2.99 14.23
CA PRO A 47 0.43 4.08 14.76
C PRO A 47 0.87 4.44 16.19
N VAL A 48 1.21 5.72 16.43
CA VAL A 48 1.76 6.21 17.71
C VAL A 48 0.68 6.43 18.77
N ASN A 49 -0.52 6.86 18.37
CA ASN A 49 -1.60 7.27 19.29
C ASN A 49 -2.77 6.26 19.35
N ASN A 50 -2.57 5.02 18.91
CA ASN A 50 -3.61 4.00 18.94
C ASN A 50 -3.26 2.92 19.97
N PRO A 51 -4.18 2.56 20.88
CA PRO A 51 -3.93 1.48 21.82
C PRO A 51 -3.78 0.15 21.07
N ALA A 52 -3.11 -0.81 21.69
CA ALA A 52 -3.04 -2.18 21.20
C ALA A 52 -4.46 -2.76 20.93
N PRO A 53 -4.59 -3.76 20.05
CA PRO A 53 -5.87 -4.45 19.86
C PRO A 53 -6.35 -5.07 21.17
N THR A 54 -7.65 -4.97 21.41
CA THR A 54 -8.37 -5.54 22.57
C THR A 54 -8.73 -7.02 22.36
N THR A 55 -8.66 -7.48 21.12
CA THR A 55 -8.76 -8.88 20.74
C THR A 55 -7.36 -9.46 20.51
N THR A 56 -7.21 -10.77 20.70
CA THR A 56 -5.93 -11.48 20.52
C THR A 56 -6.04 -12.48 19.37
N ILE A 57 -4.91 -12.72 18.72
CA ILE A 57 -4.74 -13.89 17.84
C ILE A 57 -4.69 -15.15 18.71
N GLY A 58 -5.18 -16.27 18.20
CA GLY A 58 -5.16 -17.54 18.91
C GLY A 58 -3.73 -18.02 19.14
N GLY A 59 -3.45 -18.58 20.32
CA GLY A 59 -2.24 -19.37 20.52
C GLY A 59 -2.33 -20.62 19.63
N GLY A 60 -1.44 -20.73 18.64
CA GLY A 60 -1.49 -21.75 17.59
C GLY A 60 -1.81 -23.16 18.09
N ARG A 61 -2.63 -23.89 17.32
CA ARG A 61 -3.00 -25.27 17.65
C ARG A 61 -1.79 -26.20 17.48
N ARG A 62 -1.62 -27.14 18.41
CA ARG A 62 -0.67 -28.25 18.30
C ARG A 62 -1.38 -29.42 17.63
N GLY A 63 -1.18 -29.63 16.34
CA GLY A 63 -1.80 -30.75 15.61
C GLY A 63 -1.86 -30.43 14.13
N SER A 64 -1.22 -31.29 13.34
CA SER A 64 -0.97 -31.21 11.89
C SER A 64 -0.38 -29.88 11.39
N ASP A 65 0.43 -29.90 10.35
CA ASP A 65 0.96 -28.69 9.73
C ASP A 65 -0.10 -27.90 8.91
N GLY A 66 -1.37 -28.34 9.00
CA GLY A 66 -2.56 -27.85 8.29
C GLY A 66 -2.41 -27.81 6.77
N GLN A 67 -1.47 -28.58 6.22
CA GLN A 67 -1.32 -28.75 4.78
C GLN A 67 -2.40 -29.68 4.25
N CYS A 68 -2.79 -29.51 2.98
CA CYS A 68 -3.62 -30.53 2.36
C CYS A 68 -2.88 -31.87 2.35
N LEU A 69 -3.59 -32.99 2.55
CA LEU A 69 -2.97 -34.32 2.61
C LEU A 69 -2.08 -34.66 1.40
N LYS A 70 -2.40 -34.10 0.22
CA LYS A 70 -1.57 -34.24 -0.99
C LYS A 70 -0.25 -33.48 -0.90
N ASP A 71 -0.22 -32.34 -0.20
CA ASP A 71 0.98 -31.51 0.00
C ASP A 71 1.99 -32.19 0.96
N LEU A 72 1.49 -32.96 1.93
CA LEU A 72 2.32 -33.72 2.89
C LEU A 72 3.19 -34.79 2.21
N LYS A 73 2.66 -35.45 1.17
CA LYS A 73 3.35 -36.55 0.49
C LYS A 73 4.54 -36.10 -0.36
N ASP A 74 4.53 -34.85 -0.83
CA ASP A 74 5.63 -34.28 -1.60
C ASP A 74 6.83 -33.89 -0.72
N LEU A 75 6.62 -33.67 0.58
CA LEU A 75 7.67 -33.27 1.54
C LEU A 75 8.52 -34.46 2.03
N ASP A 76 7.95 -35.67 2.09
CA ASP A 76 8.62 -36.87 2.63
C ASP A 76 9.69 -37.47 1.68
N LEU A 77 9.68 -37.12 0.38
CA LEU A 77 10.64 -37.67 -0.59
C LEU A 77 12.03 -36.99 -0.56
N HIS A 78 12.20 -35.91 0.20
CA HIS A 78 13.46 -35.13 0.26
C HIS A 78 14.05 -35.00 1.67
N GLN A 79 13.76 -35.96 2.56
CA GLN A 79 14.21 -35.95 3.95
C GLN A 79 15.70 -36.32 4.13
N LYS A 80 16.61 -35.49 3.61
CA LYS A 80 18.01 -35.51 4.06
C LYS A 80 18.64 -34.16 4.41
N ASP A 81 18.00 -33.03 4.13
CA ASP A 81 18.56 -31.71 4.46
C ASP A 81 17.52 -30.77 5.08
N PHE A 82 17.01 -31.11 6.27
CA PHE A 82 16.14 -30.22 7.05
C PHE A 82 16.98 -29.14 7.78
N LYS A 83 17.63 -28.27 7.00
CA LYS A 83 18.11 -26.97 7.50
C LYS A 83 17.08 -25.92 7.11
N ALA A 84 16.31 -25.46 8.10
CA ALA A 84 15.57 -24.20 8.14
C ALA A 84 15.21 -23.60 6.77
N ARG A 85 14.35 -24.29 6.00
CA ARG A 85 13.67 -23.63 4.86
C ARG A 85 12.76 -22.56 5.44
N SER A 86 12.90 -21.34 4.94
CA SER A 86 12.12 -20.15 5.31
C SER A 86 10.65 -20.50 5.52
N SER A 87 10.12 -20.23 6.73
CA SER A 87 8.73 -20.54 7.12
C SER A 87 7.70 -19.92 6.19
N VAL A 88 8.07 -18.85 5.47
CA VAL A 88 7.18 -18.11 4.55
C VAL A 88 6.78 -18.93 3.33
N GLU A 89 7.66 -19.76 2.77
CA GLU A 89 7.39 -20.48 1.51
C GLU A 89 6.29 -21.54 1.64
N HIS A 90 6.06 -22.00 2.88
CA HIS A 90 5.13 -23.07 3.17
C HIS A 90 4.00 -22.63 4.09
N GLN A 91 3.80 -21.33 4.38
CA GLN A 91 2.75 -20.88 5.31
C GLN A 91 1.89 -19.78 4.69
N ILE A 92 0.57 -19.87 4.90
CA ILE A 92 -0.34 -18.77 4.60
C ILE A 92 0.12 -17.57 5.42
N THR A 93 0.37 -16.45 4.75
CA THR A 93 0.93 -15.27 5.43
C THR A 93 0.03 -14.07 5.15
N PRO A 94 -0.67 -13.53 6.16
CA PRO A 94 -1.36 -12.26 6.06
C PRO A 94 -0.37 -11.17 5.65
N LEU A 95 -0.72 -10.34 4.68
CA LEU A 95 0.09 -9.16 4.35
C LEU A 95 -0.23 -8.08 5.39
N LEU A 96 0.29 -8.27 6.61
CA LEU A 96 0.14 -7.39 7.76
C LEU A 96 1.51 -7.00 8.35
N PRO A 97 1.59 -5.89 9.09
CA PRO A 97 2.76 -5.57 9.88
C PRO A 97 3.09 -6.68 10.90
N PRO A 98 4.30 -6.72 11.48
CA PRO A 98 4.75 -7.82 12.33
C PRO A 98 3.87 -8.14 13.55
N ASN A 99 3.12 -7.15 14.05
CA ASN A 99 2.17 -7.31 15.16
C ASN A 99 0.80 -7.88 14.72
N GLN A 100 0.65 -8.26 13.44
CA GLN A 100 -0.58 -8.79 12.83
C GLN A 100 -1.79 -7.84 12.98
N PHE A 101 -1.53 -6.53 13.09
CA PHE A 101 -2.56 -5.52 13.30
C PHE A 101 -2.39 -4.35 12.34
N GLY A 102 -3.51 -3.84 11.84
CA GLY A 102 -3.53 -2.64 11.00
C GLY A 102 -4.76 -1.78 11.26
N LEU A 103 -4.63 -0.48 10.97
CA LEU A 103 -5.75 0.46 10.99
C LEU A 103 -6.37 0.61 9.61
N THR A 104 -7.66 0.92 9.59
CA THR A 104 -8.41 1.32 8.40
C THR A 104 -9.30 2.52 8.69
N ILE A 105 -9.59 3.33 7.68
CA ILE A 105 -10.64 4.37 7.73
C ILE A 105 -11.91 3.92 6.97
N SER A 106 -11.79 2.92 6.11
CA SER A 106 -12.89 2.31 5.35
C SER A 106 -13.86 1.50 6.22
N SER A 107 -15.15 1.57 5.91
CA SER A 107 -16.15 0.64 6.46
C SER A 107 -16.05 -0.77 5.84
N ASN A 108 -15.48 -0.89 4.64
CA ASN A 108 -15.32 -2.16 3.93
C ASN A 108 -13.91 -2.24 3.33
N PRO A 109 -12.88 -2.58 4.14
CA PRO A 109 -11.50 -2.68 3.68
C PRO A 109 -11.24 -3.95 2.86
N GLN A 110 -10.10 -3.97 2.15
CA GLN A 110 -9.59 -5.15 1.48
C GLN A 110 -8.59 -5.89 2.36
N PHE A 111 -8.67 -7.22 2.42
CA PHE A 111 -7.74 -8.07 3.16
C PHE A 111 -6.85 -8.83 2.17
N PHE A 112 -5.56 -8.96 2.49
CA PHE A 112 -4.56 -9.55 1.62
C PHE A 112 -3.83 -10.69 2.32
N ALA A 113 -3.68 -11.83 1.64
CA ALA A 113 -2.90 -12.95 2.13
C ALA A 113 -2.07 -13.58 1.01
N TYR A 114 -0.84 -13.95 1.35
CA TYR A 114 -0.02 -14.85 0.56
C TYR A 114 -0.51 -16.29 0.75
N ILE A 115 -0.77 -16.96 -0.37
CA ILE A 115 -1.10 -18.37 -0.43
C ILE A 115 0.13 -19.11 -0.97
N PRO A 116 0.70 -20.05 -0.19
CA PRO A 116 1.85 -20.84 -0.62
C PRO A 116 1.48 -21.80 -1.75
N LYS A 117 2.46 -22.49 -2.31
CA LYS A 117 2.19 -23.62 -3.20
C LYS A 117 1.38 -24.67 -2.43
N THR A 118 0.25 -25.09 -2.97
CA THR A 118 -0.67 -26.05 -2.33
C THR A 118 -1.58 -26.71 -3.36
N ASN A 119 -2.06 -27.90 -3.03
CA ASN A 119 -3.13 -28.63 -3.72
C ASN A 119 -4.55 -28.23 -3.25
N ALA A 120 -4.70 -27.18 -2.42
CA ALA A 120 -6.01 -26.65 -2.06
C ALA A 120 -6.78 -26.15 -3.28
N ILE A 121 -8.10 -26.41 -3.31
CA ILE A 121 -8.99 -25.98 -4.39
C ILE A 121 -9.49 -24.55 -4.20
N ALA A 122 -9.44 -24.04 -2.96
CA ALA A 122 -9.84 -22.67 -2.64
C ALA A 122 -9.16 -22.20 -1.35
N VAL A 123 -9.39 -20.92 -1.05
CA VAL A 123 -9.15 -20.32 0.25
C VAL A 123 -10.46 -19.69 0.76
N GLU A 124 -10.70 -19.77 2.06
CA GLU A 124 -11.82 -19.12 2.72
C GLU A 124 -11.31 -18.01 3.64
N PHE A 125 -11.87 -16.81 3.49
CA PHE A 125 -11.70 -15.71 4.42
C PHE A 125 -12.94 -15.61 5.31
N THR A 126 -12.74 -15.43 6.60
CA THR A 126 -13.80 -15.14 7.57
C THR A 126 -13.47 -13.91 8.38
N LEU A 127 -14.50 -13.22 8.86
CA LEU A 127 -14.37 -12.07 9.73
C LEU A 127 -15.21 -12.30 10.98
N GLU A 128 -14.60 -12.10 12.14
CA GLU A 128 -15.20 -12.18 13.45
C GLU A 128 -15.31 -10.78 14.07
N ASN A 129 -16.43 -10.54 14.76
CA ASN A 129 -16.63 -9.34 15.55
C ASN A 129 -15.86 -9.39 16.89
N PRO A 130 -15.87 -8.33 17.71
CA PRO A 130 -15.16 -8.33 19.00
C PRO A 130 -15.61 -9.43 19.98
N GLN A 131 -16.80 -10.03 19.78
CA GLN A 131 -17.32 -11.12 20.59
C GLN A 131 -16.91 -12.50 20.06
N GLY A 132 -16.06 -12.58 19.02
CA GLY A 132 -15.65 -13.83 18.37
C GLY A 132 -16.72 -14.47 17.49
N LYS A 133 -17.80 -13.74 17.18
CA LYS A 133 -18.86 -14.23 16.29
C LYS A 133 -18.48 -13.93 14.84
N GLY A 134 -18.47 -14.96 13.99
CA GLY A 134 -18.35 -14.80 12.54
C GLY A 134 -19.48 -13.94 11.97
N ILE A 135 -19.13 -12.85 11.28
CA ILE A 135 -20.04 -11.87 10.67
C ILE A 135 -19.92 -11.76 9.16
N ALA A 136 -18.82 -12.25 8.57
CA ALA A 136 -18.66 -12.33 7.13
C ALA A 136 -17.79 -13.54 6.74
N ARG A 137 -18.00 -14.03 5.52
CA ARG A 137 -17.25 -15.14 4.93
C ARG A 137 -17.19 -14.95 3.42
N LYS A 138 -16.05 -15.27 2.80
CA LYS A 138 -15.90 -15.30 1.34
C LYS A 138 -14.94 -16.41 0.93
N ARG A 139 -15.32 -17.20 -0.06
CA ARG A 139 -14.49 -18.23 -0.69
C ARG A 139 -13.90 -17.68 -1.98
N ILE A 140 -12.63 -17.99 -2.24
CA ILE A 140 -11.94 -17.69 -3.50
C ILE A 140 -11.35 -19.00 -4.03
N ASP A 141 -11.79 -19.41 -5.22
CA ASP A 141 -11.24 -20.61 -5.86
C ASP A 141 -9.81 -20.36 -6.33
N LEU A 142 -8.92 -21.33 -6.04
CA LEU A 142 -7.50 -21.21 -6.37
C LEU A 142 -7.24 -21.79 -7.75
N THR A 143 -6.77 -20.93 -8.65
CA THR A 143 -6.40 -21.33 -10.02
C THR A 143 -4.91 -21.55 -10.22
N THR A 144 -4.08 -20.90 -9.39
CA THR A 144 -2.63 -20.87 -9.57
C THR A 144 -2.00 -20.41 -8.25
N THR A 145 -0.99 -21.13 -7.76
CA THR A 145 -0.24 -20.85 -6.52
C THR A 145 1.26 -21.07 -6.77
N PRO A 146 2.17 -20.40 -6.02
CA PRO A 146 1.91 -19.41 -4.98
C PRO A 146 1.40 -18.07 -5.55
N SER A 147 0.57 -17.37 -4.79
CA SER A 147 0.02 -16.06 -5.17
C SER A 147 -0.41 -15.24 -3.96
N VAL A 148 -0.43 -13.92 -4.09
CA VAL A 148 -1.15 -13.04 -3.16
C VAL A 148 -2.57 -12.88 -3.66
N VAL A 149 -3.55 -13.15 -2.78
CA VAL A 149 -4.97 -12.99 -3.05
C VAL A 149 -5.55 -11.92 -2.14
N ASN A 150 -6.62 -11.26 -2.59
CA ASN A 150 -7.37 -10.32 -1.78
C ASN A 150 -8.87 -10.54 -1.79
N VAL A 151 -9.51 -10.07 -0.73
CA VAL A 151 -10.96 -10.08 -0.55
C VAL A 151 -11.44 -8.73 -0.07
N GLN A 152 -12.55 -8.29 -0.64
CA GLN A 152 -13.47 -7.37 0.00
C GLN A 152 -14.78 -8.13 0.26
N PHE A 153 -15.31 -8.05 1.48
CA PHE A 153 -16.54 -8.77 1.83
C PHE A 153 -17.77 -8.01 1.32
N ASP A 154 -18.81 -8.77 0.98
CA ASP A 154 -20.08 -8.20 0.53
C ASP A 154 -20.88 -7.72 1.75
N ARG A 155 -21.46 -6.53 1.67
CA ARG A 155 -22.32 -5.94 2.73
C ARG A 155 -21.63 -5.81 4.10
N LEU A 156 -20.30 -5.68 4.12
CA LEU A 156 -19.55 -5.41 5.35
C LEU A 156 -19.57 -3.92 5.68
N SER A 157 -19.76 -3.59 6.96
CA SER A 157 -19.60 -2.24 7.49
C SER A 157 -18.99 -2.30 8.88
N LEU A 158 -17.67 -2.15 8.97
CA LEU A 158 -16.96 -2.07 10.24
C LEU A 158 -17.34 -0.81 11.01
N GLU A 159 -17.51 -0.95 12.31
CA GLU A 159 -17.80 0.16 13.21
C GLU A 159 -16.50 0.85 13.63
N ILE A 160 -16.55 2.17 13.76
CA ILE A 160 -15.42 2.96 14.25
C ILE A 160 -15.09 2.56 15.69
N GLY A 161 -13.80 2.43 15.98
CA GLY A 161 -13.25 2.13 17.30
C GLY A 161 -13.30 0.66 17.70
N LYS A 162 -13.84 -0.24 16.86
CA LYS A 162 -13.94 -1.66 17.16
C LYS A 162 -12.83 -2.48 16.49
N ASP A 163 -12.35 -3.47 17.23
CA ASP A 163 -11.39 -4.46 16.76
C ASP A 163 -12.12 -5.68 16.20
N TYR A 164 -11.73 -6.09 15.00
CA TYR A 164 -12.19 -7.31 14.37
C TYR A 164 -11.01 -8.23 14.14
N LYS A 165 -11.28 -9.53 14.14
CA LYS A 165 -10.32 -10.56 13.77
C LYS A 165 -10.76 -11.18 12.46
N TRP A 166 -9.84 -11.35 11.53
CA TRP A 166 -10.10 -12.07 10.29
C TRP A 166 -9.18 -13.28 10.20
N LEU A 167 -9.68 -14.33 9.55
CA LEU A 167 -8.96 -15.57 9.34
C LEU A 167 -8.94 -15.87 7.85
N VAL A 168 -7.89 -16.56 7.42
CA VAL A 168 -7.74 -17.08 6.08
C VAL A 168 -7.33 -18.55 6.18
N SER A 169 -8.10 -19.47 5.60
CA SER A 169 -7.85 -20.91 5.66
C SER A 169 -7.88 -21.57 4.29
N LEU A 170 -7.07 -22.60 4.09
CA LEU A 170 -7.12 -23.40 2.87
C LEU A 170 -8.38 -24.27 2.86
N VAL A 171 -8.90 -24.56 1.67
CA VAL A 171 -9.94 -25.57 1.48
C VAL A 171 -9.42 -26.65 0.54
N CYS A 172 -9.20 -27.83 1.08
CA CYS A 172 -8.67 -28.98 0.35
C CYS A 172 -9.78 -29.77 -0.36
N GLU A 173 -9.45 -30.46 -1.46
CA GLU A 173 -10.38 -31.32 -2.20
C GLU A 173 -10.73 -32.60 -1.41
N THR A 174 -9.74 -33.18 -0.73
CA THR A 174 -9.85 -34.39 0.09
C THR A 174 -8.90 -34.26 1.29
N GLY A 175 -9.42 -34.28 2.52
CA GLY A 175 -8.59 -34.25 3.74
C GLY A 175 -9.25 -33.53 4.91
N ASP A 176 -8.80 -33.90 6.11
CA ASP A 176 -9.37 -33.69 7.46
C ASP A 176 -9.71 -32.24 7.88
N PRO A 177 -10.54 -32.06 8.94
CA PRO A 177 -11.07 -30.78 9.42
C PRO A 177 -10.05 -29.82 10.08
N GLU A 178 -8.75 -30.03 9.89
CA GLU A 178 -7.70 -29.15 10.40
C GLU A 178 -7.15 -28.26 9.26
N ASP A 179 -7.95 -27.28 8.85
CA ASP A 179 -7.54 -26.31 7.85
C ASP A 179 -6.44 -25.42 8.44
N ARG A 180 -5.23 -25.42 7.86
CA ARG A 180 -4.24 -24.37 8.17
C ARG A 180 -4.91 -23.03 7.95
N PHE A 181 -4.85 -22.21 8.99
CA PHE A 181 -5.30 -20.83 8.93
C PHE A 181 -4.20 -19.88 9.37
N ALA A 182 -4.31 -18.64 8.92
CA ALA A 182 -3.62 -17.52 9.49
C ALA A 182 -4.63 -16.46 9.92
N GLU A 183 -4.25 -15.62 10.87
CA GLU A 183 -5.14 -14.62 11.47
C GLU A 183 -4.56 -13.22 11.30
N GLY A 184 -5.45 -12.24 11.34
CA GLY A 184 -5.09 -10.84 11.32
C GLY A 184 -6.10 -9.99 12.06
N LEU A 185 -5.64 -8.83 12.53
CA LEU A 185 -6.44 -7.89 13.30
C LEU A 185 -6.62 -6.58 12.53
N ILE A 186 -7.81 -6.00 12.67
CA ILE A 186 -8.18 -4.74 12.05
C ILE A 186 -8.97 -3.86 13.01
N ARG A 187 -8.67 -2.57 13.02
CA ARG A 187 -9.49 -1.55 13.67
C ARG A 187 -9.88 -0.47 12.68
N ARG A 188 -11.17 -0.16 12.59
CA ARG A 188 -11.61 1.04 11.89
C ARG A 188 -11.46 2.26 12.80
N ILE A 189 -10.79 3.29 12.34
CA ILE A 189 -10.63 4.56 13.06
C ILE A 189 -11.43 5.67 12.38
N GLN A 190 -11.77 6.70 13.14
CA GLN A 190 -12.25 7.95 12.57
C GLN A 190 -11.05 8.72 12.01
N PRO A 191 -11.00 9.05 10.70
CA PRO A 191 -9.94 9.89 10.18
C PRO A 191 -10.03 11.31 10.73
N GLU A 192 -8.87 11.86 11.09
CA GLU A 192 -8.74 13.28 11.46
C GLU A 192 -9.03 14.19 10.24
N PRO A 193 -9.70 15.34 10.42
CA PRO A 193 -9.98 16.26 9.30
C PRO A 193 -8.72 16.72 8.56
N SER A 194 -7.61 16.89 9.29
CA SER A 194 -6.32 17.28 8.72
C SER A 194 -5.71 16.19 7.82
N LEU A 195 -5.97 14.91 8.12
CA LEU A 195 -5.58 13.79 7.28
C LEU A 195 -6.40 13.76 5.99
N LEU A 196 -7.72 13.92 6.09
CA LEU A 196 -8.60 13.97 4.91
C LEU A 196 -8.20 15.10 3.96
N ALA A 197 -7.93 16.29 4.48
CA ALA A 197 -7.48 17.43 3.67
C ALA A 197 -6.14 17.21 2.94
N LYS A 198 -5.26 16.36 3.49
CA LYS A 198 -4.01 15.95 2.81
C LYS A 198 -4.30 14.93 1.70
N LEU A 199 -5.15 13.94 1.98
CA LEU A 199 -5.53 12.90 1.03
C LEU A 199 -6.25 13.45 -0.20
N ASP A 200 -7.12 14.44 -0.01
CA ASP A 200 -7.91 15.07 -1.10
C ASP A 200 -7.04 15.78 -2.14
N LYS A 201 -5.83 16.22 -1.77
CA LYS A 201 -4.89 16.95 -2.64
C LYS A 201 -3.77 16.06 -3.17
N ALA A 202 -3.66 14.84 -2.66
CA ALA A 202 -2.55 13.94 -2.94
C ALA A 202 -2.78 13.17 -4.25
N SER A 203 -1.70 12.90 -4.98
CA SER A 203 -1.73 11.92 -6.06
C SER A 203 -2.02 10.52 -5.50
N ALA A 204 -2.40 9.57 -6.35
CA ALA A 204 -2.70 8.21 -5.88
C ALA A 204 -1.51 7.54 -5.15
N ILE A 205 -0.27 7.79 -5.59
CA ILE A 205 0.92 7.26 -4.91
C ILE A 205 1.26 8.04 -3.63
N ASP A 206 0.99 9.36 -3.59
CA ASP A 206 1.15 10.15 -2.37
C ASP A 206 0.12 9.77 -1.31
N GLN A 207 -1.10 9.35 -1.70
CA GLN A 207 -2.09 8.81 -0.77
C GLN A 207 -1.57 7.54 -0.10
N VAL A 208 -0.94 6.62 -0.85
CA VAL A 208 -0.28 5.42 -0.27
C VAL A 208 0.74 5.83 0.79
N TYR A 209 1.57 6.83 0.48
CA TYR A 209 2.59 7.33 1.40
C TYR A 209 1.96 7.90 2.68
N ILE A 210 0.93 8.73 2.52
CA ILE A 210 0.21 9.33 3.64
C ILE A 210 -0.42 8.23 4.51
N TYR A 211 -1.12 7.25 3.93
CA TYR A 211 -1.70 6.15 4.69
C TYR A 211 -0.64 5.37 5.47
N ALA A 212 0.48 5.01 4.82
CA ALA A 212 1.58 4.29 5.45
C ALA A 212 2.22 5.08 6.61
N LYS A 213 2.39 6.39 6.46
CA LYS A 213 2.91 7.29 7.50
C LYS A 213 1.97 7.49 8.69
N PHE A 214 0.66 7.40 8.46
CA PHE A 214 -0.34 7.53 9.52
C PHE A 214 -0.72 6.18 10.15
N GLY A 215 -0.02 5.10 9.82
CA GLY A 215 -0.30 3.76 10.35
C GLY A 215 -1.57 3.10 9.80
N ILE A 216 -2.13 3.64 8.71
CA ILE A 216 -3.35 3.17 8.05
C ILE A 216 -2.96 2.11 7.02
N TRP A 217 -2.66 0.92 7.52
CA TRP A 217 -2.08 -0.17 6.73
C TRP A 217 -2.99 -0.68 5.61
N TYR A 218 -4.28 -0.88 5.89
CA TYR A 218 -5.19 -1.55 4.95
C TYR A 218 -5.39 -0.74 3.66
N GLU A 219 -5.46 0.59 3.76
CA GLU A 219 -5.53 1.50 2.62
C GLU A 219 -4.18 1.59 1.89
N ALA A 220 -3.06 1.65 2.63
CA ALA A 220 -1.73 1.71 2.02
C ALA A 220 -1.46 0.49 1.13
N ILE A 221 -1.68 -0.73 1.66
CA ILE A 221 -1.43 -1.96 0.91
C ILE A 221 -2.40 -2.12 -0.26
N ALA A 222 -3.69 -1.82 -0.05
CA ALA A 222 -4.72 -1.95 -1.08
C ALA A 222 -4.49 -0.99 -2.25
N ASN A 223 -4.24 0.29 -1.96
CA ASN A 223 -4.04 1.29 -3.00
C ASN A 223 -2.78 1.01 -3.82
N LEU A 224 -1.70 0.57 -3.16
CA LEU A 224 -0.48 0.21 -3.88
C LEU A 224 -0.63 -1.06 -4.72
N ALA A 225 -1.35 -2.06 -4.23
CA ALA A 225 -1.69 -3.25 -5.01
C ALA A 225 -2.50 -2.90 -6.26
N ASN A 226 -3.53 -2.04 -6.12
CA ASN A 226 -4.36 -1.58 -7.23
C ASN A 226 -3.55 -0.76 -8.27
N LEU A 227 -2.63 0.09 -7.82
CA LEU A 227 -1.71 0.80 -8.71
C LEU A 227 -0.81 -0.19 -9.47
N ARG A 228 -0.27 -1.21 -8.80
CA ARG A 228 0.54 -2.24 -9.46
C ARG A 228 -0.25 -3.06 -10.48
N LEU A 229 -1.49 -3.42 -10.17
CA LEU A 229 -2.35 -4.19 -11.08
C LEU A 229 -2.74 -3.37 -12.31
N SER A 230 -3.00 -2.06 -12.15
CA SER A 230 -3.32 -1.16 -13.26
C SER A 230 -2.11 -0.76 -14.11
N GLN A 231 -0.89 -0.82 -13.55
CA GLN A 231 0.35 -0.44 -14.23
C GLN A 231 1.46 -1.50 -14.01
N PRO A 232 1.30 -2.72 -14.54
CA PRO A 232 2.17 -3.86 -14.21
C PRO A 232 3.65 -3.67 -14.61
N ASN A 233 3.91 -2.85 -15.63
CA ASN A 233 5.26 -2.59 -16.14
C ASN A 233 5.95 -1.39 -15.47
N ASN A 234 5.29 -0.69 -14.54
CA ASN A 234 5.85 0.46 -13.85
C ASN A 234 6.89 0.03 -12.81
N ALA A 235 8.18 0.31 -13.07
CA ALA A 235 9.29 -0.04 -12.19
C ALA A 235 9.23 0.67 -10.82
N GLU A 236 8.74 1.90 -10.79
CA GLU A 236 8.61 2.68 -9.55
C GLU A 236 7.58 2.04 -8.62
N LEU A 237 6.42 1.61 -9.12
CA LEU A 237 5.41 0.92 -8.32
C LEU A 237 5.90 -0.44 -7.80
N ARG A 238 6.74 -1.15 -8.56
CA ARG A 238 7.39 -2.37 -8.08
C ARG A 238 8.34 -2.09 -6.91
N ASN A 239 9.15 -1.03 -7.00
CA ASN A 239 10.05 -0.61 -5.93
C ASN A 239 9.29 -0.13 -4.70
N ASN A 240 8.22 0.65 -4.89
CA ASN A 240 7.36 1.12 -3.82
C ASN A 240 6.71 -0.05 -3.06
N TRP A 241 6.26 -1.09 -3.76
CA TRP A 241 5.74 -2.30 -3.13
C TRP A 241 6.80 -3.07 -2.35
N LEU A 242 7.99 -3.24 -2.93
CA LEU A 242 9.11 -3.85 -2.22
C LEU A 242 9.44 -3.07 -0.94
N ASN A 243 9.49 -1.74 -1.01
CA ASN A 243 9.78 -0.88 0.14
C ASN A 243 8.72 -1.03 1.25
N LEU A 244 7.43 -1.00 0.86
CA LEU A 244 6.33 -1.11 1.83
C LEU A 244 6.37 -2.46 2.54
N LEU A 245 6.50 -3.54 1.78
CA LEU A 245 6.60 -4.89 2.35
C LEU A 245 7.87 -5.07 3.17
N THR A 246 9.00 -4.52 2.74
CA THR A 246 10.26 -4.60 3.50
C THR A 246 10.14 -3.91 4.85
N SER A 247 9.54 -2.71 4.89
CA SER A 247 9.32 -1.98 6.14
C SER A 247 8.40 -2.72 7.13
N SER A 248 7.62 -3.68 6.64
CA SER A 248 6.69 -4.51 7.42
C SER A 248 7.17 -5.97 7.58
N ASN A 249 8.44 -6.26 7.30
CA ASN A 249 9.03 -7.61 7.38
C ASN A 249 8.38 -8.67 6.44
N LEU A 250 7.86 -8.21 5.30
CA LEU A 250 7.22 -9.01 4.25
C LEU A 250 8.03 -9.02 2.94
N ALA A 251 9.31 -8.60 2.97
CA ALA A 251 10.17 -8.53 1.78
C ALA A 251 10.18 -9.79 0.91
N PRO A 252 10.19 -11.03 1.46
CA PRO A 252 10.15 -12.25 0.65
C PRO A 252 8.91 -12.37 -0.26
N LEU A 253 7.82 -11.68 0.08
CA LEU A 253 6.56 -11.73 -0.66
C LEU A 253 6.50 -10.72 -1.82
N ALA A 254 7.48 -9.82 -1.96
CA ALA A 254 7.42 -8.69 -2.89
C ALA A 254 7.38 -9.06 -4.38
N ASN A 255 7.88 -10.26 -4.71
CA ASN A 255 7.93 -10.80 -6.06
C ASN A 255 6.83 -11.83 -6.34
N ILE A 256 5.96 -12.13 -5.37
CA ILE A 256 4.85 -13.05 -5.58
C ILE A 256 3.79 -12.38 -6.47
N PRO A 257 3.20 -13.08 -7.45
CA PRO A 257 2.12 -12.53 -8.27
C PRO A 257 0.92 -12.05 -7.43
N LEU A 258 0.44 -10.84 -7.71
CA LEU A 258 -0.81 -10.29 -7.19
C LEU A 258 -1.99 -10.79 -8.04
N LYS A 259 -3.08 -11.20 -7.41
CA LYS A 259 -4.34 -11.60 -8.07
C LYS A 259 -5.53 -10.92 -7.42
N ASN A 260 -6.44 -10.43 -8.27
CA ASN A 260 -7.77 -9.96 -7.90
C ASN A 260 -8.81 -11.07 -8.09
#